data_AF-X0XET3-F1
#
_entry.id   AF-X0XET3-F1
#
_cell.length_a   1.000
_cell.length_b   1.000
_cell.length_c   1.000
_cell.angle_alpha   90.00
_cell.angle_beta   90.00
_cell.angle_gamma   90.00
#
_symmetry.space_group_name_H-M   'P 1'
#
loop_
_entity.id
_entity.type
_entity.pdbx_description
1 polymer ?
#
loop_
_entity_poly.entity_id
_entity_poly.type
_entity_poly.pdbx_seq_one_letter_code
_entity_poly.pdbx_strand_id
1 'polypeptide(L)' 'MKMKKKIPTEADLKRLEVESWGTWSKEVSEFDWSYGDTETCYILDGEVEVTDPASGEKIEFKKGDLVQFEKGLKCVWN' A
#
# COMPACT_ATOMS: atom_id res chain seq x y z
N MET A 1 6.47 5.45 12.05
CA MET A 1 5.84 4.35 11.30
C MET A 1 5.67 4.85 9.86
N LYS A 2 6.41 4.27 8.91
CA LYS A 2 6.42 4.71 7.49
C LYS A 2 5.29 4.10 6.65
N MET A 3 4.48 3.24 7.26
CA MET A 3 3.38 2.51 6.63
C MET A 3 2.10 2.82 7.40
N LYS A 4 1.02 3.15 6.69
CA LYS A 4 -0.29 3.43 7.28
C LYS A 4 -1.35 2.69 6.49
N LYS A 5 -2.34 2.13 7.20
CA LYS A 5 -3.54 1.52 6.62
C LYS A 5 -4.76 2.16 7.25
N LYS A 6 -5.79 2.38 6.44
CA LYS A 6 -7.14 2.66 6.92
C LYS A 6 -8.18 2.02 6.00
N ILE A 7 -9.36 1.77 6.55
CA ILE A 7 -10.56 1.50 5.75
C ILE A 7 -11.14 2.88 5.38
N PRO A 8 -11.09 3.28 4.10
CA PRO A 8 -11.60 4.57 3.65
C PRO A 8 -13.13 4.56 3.64
N THR A 9 -13.73 5.74 3.77
CA THR A 9 -15.15 5.94 3.45
C THR A 9 -15.33 6.20 1.95
N GLU A 10 -16.55 6.04 1.41
CA GLU A 10 -16.84 6.44 0.02
C GLU A 10 -16.52 7.92 -0.24
N ALA A 11 -16.73 8.78 0.77
CA ALA A 11 -16.37 10.19 0.69
C ALA A 11 -14.85 10.41 0.60
N ASP A 12 -14.03 9.61 1.30
CA ASP A 12 -12.58 9.64 1.16
C ASP A 12 -12.15 9.25 -0.26
N LEU A 13 -12.71 8.16 -0.80
CA LEU A 13 -12.38 7.64 -2.12
C LEU A 13 -12.72 8.66 -3.22
N LYS A 14 -13.90 9.27 -3.13
CA LYS A 14 -14.34 10.32 -4.06
C LYS A 14 -13.48 11.57 -3.96
N ARG A 15 -13.10 11.99 -2.75
CA ARG A 15 -12.24 13.16 -2.53
C ARG A 15 -10.81 12.94 -3.04
N LEU A 16 -10.32 11.71 -2.99
CA LEU A 16 -9.01 11.32 -3.51
C LEU A 16 -9.02 11.00 -5.01
N GLU A 17 -10.21 10.95 -5.63
CA GLU A 17 -10.40 10.62 -7.04
C GLU A 17 -9.70 9.30 -7.43
N VAL A 18 -9.79 8.28 -6.56
CA VAL A 18 -9.05 7.01 -6.73
C VAL A 18 -9.36 6.30 -8.05
N GLU A 19 -10.54 6.54 -8.61
CA GLU A 19 -10.97 5.99 -9.90
C GLU A 19 -10.15 6.54 -11.09
N SER A 20 -9.46 7.67 -10.90
CA SER A 20 -8.57 8.27 -11.91
C SER A 20 -7.12 7.76 -11.82
N TRP A 21 -6.77 7.04 -10.76
CA TRP A 21 -5.40 6.57 -10.55
C TRP A 21 -5.05 5.44 -11.52
N GLY A 22 -3.76 5.34 -11.85
CA GLY A 22 -3.25 4.18 -12.60
C GLY A 22 -3.46 2.89 -11.82
N THR A 23 -3.75 1.81 -12.53
CA THR A 23 -3.85 0.47 -11.92
C THR A 23 -2.51 -0.25 -12.06
N TRP A 24 -2.16 -1.00 -11.03
CA TRP A 24 -1.00 -1.87 -11.01
C TRP A 24 -1.43 -3.25 -10.49
N SER A 25 -0.83 -4.30 -11.02
CA SER A 25 -1.16 -5.69 -10.70
C SER A 25 0.09 -6.55 -10.71
N LYS A 26 0.12 -7.56 -9.84
CA LYS A 26 1.22 -8.52 -9.71
C LYS A 26 0.68 -9.88 -9.31
N GLU A 27 1.32 -10.95 -9.78
CA GLU A 27 1.08 -12.32 -9.33
C GLU A 27 1.64 -12.55 -7.92
N VAL A 28 1.14 -13.58 -7.23
CA VAL A 28 1.63 -14.00 -5.90
C VAL A 28 3.15 -14.22 -5.98
N SER A 29 3.89 -13.34 -5.32
CA SER A 29 5.35 -13.32 -5.34
C SER A 29 5.90 -12.50 -4.18
N GLU A 30 7.06 -12.89 -3.68
CA GLU A 30 7.80 -12.11 -2.69
C GLU A 30 8.90 -11.30 -3.38
N PHE A 31 9.01 -9.99 -3.11
CA PHE A 31 10.02 -9.13 -3.72
C PHE A 31 10.36 -7.89 -2.89
N ASP A 32 11.60 -7.41 -3.04
CA ASP A 32 12.05 -6.15 -2.47
C ASP A 32 11.47 -4.95 -3.22
N TRP A 33 11.04 -3.93 -2.47
CA TRP A 33 10.56 -2.67 -3.00
C TRP A 33 11.11 -1.46 -2.25
N SER A 34 11.18 -0.31 -2.92
CA SER A 34 11.59 0.95 -2.31
C SER A 34 10.78 2.13 -2.81
N TYR A 35 10.29 2.94 -1.89
CA TYR A 35 9.47 4.12 -2.19
C TYR A 35 10.36 5.36 -2.27
N GLY A 36 10.57 5.86 -3.50
CA GLY A 36 11.31 7.10 -3.76
C GLY A 36 10.56 8.38 -3.36
N ASP A 37 9.23 8.28 -3.31
CA ASP A 37 8.30 9.33 -2.88
C ASP A 37 7.15 8.70 -2.09
N THR A 38 6.32 9.52 -1.44
CA THR A 38 5.17 9.03 -0.69
C THR A 38 4.10 8.55 -1.68
N GLU A 39 3.70 7.29 -1.56
CA GLU A 39 2.73 6.66 -2.45
C GLU A 39 1.49 6.23 -1.64
N THR A 40 0.31 6.41 -2.23
CA THR A 40 -0.96 5.98 -1.65
C THR A 40 -1.63 5.01 -2.61
N CYS A 41 -2.02 3.85 -2.12
CA CYS A 41 -2.61 2.78 -2.92
C CYS A 41 -3.98 2.43 -2.36
N TYR A 42 -4.97 2.32 -3.24
CA TYR A 42 -6.27 1.71 -2.91
C TYR A 42 -6.31 0.31 -3.49
N ILE A 43 -6.60 -0.69 -2.65
CA ILE A 43 -6.48 -2.09 -3.02
C ILE A 43 -7.79 -2.57 -3.65
N LEU A 44 -7.74 -2.86 -4.94
CA LEU A 44 -8.91 -3.28 -5.72
C LEU A 44 -9.21 -4.77 -5.57
N ASP A 45 -8.19 -5.60 -5.36
CA ASP A 45 -8.28 -7.04 -5.19
C ASP A 45 -7.00 -7.63 -4.56
N GLY A 46 -7.06 -8.86 -4.06
CA GLY A 46 -5.93 -9.53 -3.42
C GLY A 46 -5.69 -9.19 -1.93
N GLU A 47 -4.65 -9.82 -1.37
CA GLU A 47 -4.15 -9.65 0.00
C GLU A 47 -2.62 -9.60 -0.07
N VAL A 48 -2.00 -8.76 0.75
CA VAL A 48 -0.54 -8.51 0.76
C VAL A 48 -0.06 -8.28 2.19
N GLU A 49 1.12 -8.78 2.51
CA GLU A 49 1.91 -8.39 3.69
C GLU A 49 3.13 -7.57 3.25
N VAL A 50 3.36 -6.41 3.87
CA VAL A 50 4.58 -5.62 3.67
C VAL A 50 5.36 -5.53 4.98
N THR A 51 6.65 -5.86 4.92
CA THR A 51 7.58 -5.80 6.05
C THR A 51 8.66 -4.75 5.83
N ASP A 52 8.87 -3.85 6.78
CA ASP A 52 10.05 -2.97 6.83
C ASP A 52 11.18 -3.70 7.56
N PRO A 53 12.23 -4.18 6.87
CA PRO A 53 13.33 -4.91 7.50
C PRO A 53 14.18 -4.04 8.44
N ALA A 54 14.12 -2.70 8.34
CA ALA A 54 14.88 -1.82 9.21
C ALA A 54 14.24 -1.65 10.59
N SER A 55 12.91 -1.64 10.66
CA SER A 55 12.17 -1.53 11.93
C SER A 55 11.57 -2.86 12.41
N GLY A 56 11.45 -3.85 11.53
CA GLY A 56 10.69 -5.08 11.77
C GLY A 56 9.16 -4.87 11.76
N GLU A 57 8.69 -3.67 11.42
CA GLU A 57 7.26 -3.38 11.33
C GLU A 57 6.63 -4.13 10.15
N LYS A 58 5.42 -4.63 10.36
CA LYS A 58 4.62 -5.32 9.35
C LYS A 58 3.26 -4.67 9.19
N ILE A 59 2.75 -4.67 7.97
CA ILE A 59 1.39 -4.25 7.66
C ILE A 59 0.76 -5.23 6.67
N GLU A 60 -0.42 -5.72 7.02
CA GLU A 60 -1.26 -6.56 6.16
C GLU A 60 -2.42 -5.73 5.65
N PHE A 61 -2.69 -5.82 4.35
CA PHE A 61 -3.80 -5.12 3.71
C PHE A 61 -4.39 -5.95 2.57
N LYS A 62 -5.66 -5.70 2.27
CA LYS A 62 -6.43 -6.44 1.27
C LYS A 62 -7.42 -5.54 0.55
N LYS A 63 -8.18 -6.13 -0.37
CA LYS A 63 -9.29 -5.48 -1.07
C LYS A 63 -10.11 -4.54 -0.16
N GLY A 64 -10.22 -3.29 -0.59
CA GLY A 64 -10.95 -2.23 0.11
C GLY A 64 -10.10 -1.40 1.07
N ASP A 65 -8.86 -1.78 1.34
CA ASP A 65 -7.96 -0.98 2.16
C ASP A 65 -7.33 0.18 1.38
N LEU A 66 -7.10 1.30 2.07
CA LEU A 66 -6.26 2.40 1.60
C LEU A 66 -4.97 2.38 2.40
N VAL A 67 -3.85 2.22 1.70
CA VAL A 67 -2.52 2.18 2.31
C VAL A 67 -1.66 3.34 1.83
N GLN A 68 -0.78 3.81 2.70
CA GLN A 68 0.17 4.86 2.40
C GLN A 68 1.56 4.44 2.85
N PHE A 69 2.52 4.54 1.93
CA PHE A 69 3.94 4.28 2.13
C PHE A 69 4.70 5.60 2.05
N GLU A 70 5.46 5.93 3.09
CA GLU A 70 6.21 7.19 3.16
C GLU A 70 7.52 7.11 2.37
N LYS A 71 7.93 8.26 1.81
CA LYS A 71 9.21 8.43 1.13
C LYS A 71 10.38 7.84 1.92
N GLY A 72 11.23 7.08 1.23
CA GLY A 72 12.42 6.45 1.81
C GLY A 72 12.12 5.19 2.60
N LEU A 73 10.95 4.58 2.45
CA LEU A 73 10.68 3.22 2.90
C LEU A 73 11.37 2.22 1.96
N LYS A 74 12.07 1.24 2.54
CA LYS A 74 12.52 0.01 1.87
C LYS A 74 11.79 -1.13 2.56
N CYS A 75 11.18 -2.02 1.80
CA CYS A 75 10.32 -3.05 2.36
C CYS A 75 10.29 -4.29 1.47
N VAL A 76 9.86 -5.40 2.04
CA VAL A 76 9.59 -6.65 1.31
C VAL A 76 8.08 -6.80 1.20
N TRP A 77 7.60 -7.01 -0.02
CA TRP A 77 6.21 -7.37 -0.33
C TRP A 77 6.09 -8.89 -0.40
N ASN A 78 5.03 -9.45 0.19
CA ASN A 78 4.64 -10.87 0.13
C ASN A 78 3.15 -11.01 -0.20
#